data_AF-A0A0F5JRI8-F1
#
_entry.id   AF-A0A0F5JRI8-F1
#
_cell.length_a   1.000
_cell.length_b   1.000
_cell.length_c   1.000
_cell.angle_alpha   90.00
_cell.angle_beta   90.00
_cell.angle_gamma   90.00
#
_symmetry.space_group_name_H-M   'P 1'
#
loop_
_entity.id
_entity.type
_entity.pdbx_description
1 polymer ?
#
loop_
_entity_poly.entity_id
_entity_poly.type
_entity_poly.pdbx_seq_one_letter_code
_entity_poly.pdbx_strand_id
1 'polypeptide(L)'
;MTIDLFNKLTGRETLHPLISIIDLSNANLNRDIRMTCDFYGLLYYVTLDGNQYSGKDKLRLIHPGELVEIPSLEHRSTNGYTGIIFHPDLLYETSLEGRIDSYPTRCRCREPLSEHEQQVISDSLQKIRAELHHAIDRHSASIIASHIELLLNYCVRFCNQAN
;
A
#
# COMPACT_ATOMS: atom_id res chain seq x y z
N MET A 1 -11.50 5.28 8.09
CA MET A 1 -11.54 4.14 7.15
C MET A 1 -10.68 3.08 7.76
N THR A 2 -11.33 2.00 8.17
CA THR A 2 -10.69 0.79 8.68
C THR A 2 -10.28 -0.11 7.52
N ILE A 3 -9.41 -1.09 7.77
CA ILE A 3 -9.04 -2.12 6.77
C ILE A 3 -10.26 -2.93 6.32
N ASP A 4 -11.13 -3.33 7.26
CA ASP A 4 -12.36 -4.06 6.96
C ASP A 4 -13.30 -3.23 6.05
N LEU A 5 -13.48 -1.94 6.33
CA LEU A 5 -14.28 -1.06 5.49
C LEU A 5 -13.66 -0.93 4.08
N PHE A 6 -12.33 -0.78 3.99
CA PHE A 6 -11.64 -0.74 2.70
C PHE A 6 -11.88 -2.02 1.89
N ASN A 7 -11.73 -3.20 2.51
CA ASN A 7 -11.95 -4.50 1.85
C ASN A 7 -13.40 -4.62 1.37
N LYS A 8 -14.39 -4.25 2.19
CA LYS A 8 -15.81 -4.25 1.80
C LYS A 8 -16.10 -3.33 0.62
N LEU A 9 -15.55 -2.11 0.62
CA LEU A 9 -15.72 -1.15 -0.47
C LEU A 9 -15.04 -1.60 -1.77
N THR A 10 -13.98 -2.40 -1.67
CA THR A 10 -13.21 -2.89 -2.82
C THR A 10 -13.61 -4.30 -3.26
N GLY A 11 -14.60 -4.91 -2.60
CA GLY A 11 -15.10 -6.25 -2.92
C GLY A 11 -14.12 -7.38 -2.60
N ARG A 12 -13.25 -7.19 -1.60
CA ARG A 12 -12.21 -8.16 -1.22
C ARG A 12 -12.56 -8.92 0.04
N GLU A 13 -12.12 -10.18 0.06
CA GLU A 13 -12.08 -10.97 1.28
C GLU A 13 -10.99 -10.45 2.23
N THR A 14 -11.31 -10.39 3.53
CA THR A 14 -10.35 -10.03 4.58
C THR A 14 -9.60 -11.27 5.03
N LEU A 15 -8.38 -11.46 4.52
CA LEU A 15 -7.49 -12.56 4.93
C LEU A 15 -6.87 -12.34 6.32
N HIS A 16 -6.64 -11.08 6.70
CA HIS A 16 -6.06 -10.71 7.98
C HIS A 16 -6.70 -9.43 8.51
N PRO A 17 -7.01 -9.31 9.82
CA PRO A 17 -7.69 -8.14 10.38
C PRO A 17 -6.86 -6.85 10.33
N LEU A 18 -5.53 -6.96 10.46
CA LEU A 18 -4.61 -5.82 10.56
C LEU A 18 -3.84 -5.46 9.28
N ILE A 19 -4.05 -6.17 8.17
CA ILE A 19 -3.32 -5.92 6.92
C ILE A 19 -4.12 -6.39 5.71
N SER A 20 -4.01 -5.67 4.59
CA SER A 20 -4.63 -6.06 3.33
C SER A 20 -3.80 -5.60 2.14
N ILE A 21 -3.75 -6.44 1.10
CA ILE A 21 -3.13 -6.08 -0.18
C ILE A 21 -4.14 -5.23 -0.97
N ILE A 22 -3.66 -4.10 -1.49
CA ILE A 22 -4.44 -3.23 -2.36
C ILE A 22 -4.29 -3.72 -3.79
N ASP A 23 -5.41 -3.96 -4.42
CA ASP A 23 -5.57 -4.12 -5.84
C ASP A 23 -7.02 -3.77 -6.15
N LEU A 24 -7.17 -2.69 -6.91
CA LEU A 24 -8.46 -2.10 -7.26
C LEU A 24 -8.99 -2.58 -8.61
N SER A 25 -8.39 -3.62 -9.22
CA SER A 25 -8.79 -4.12 -10.54
C SER A 25 -10.27 -4.55 -10.59
N ASN A 26 -10.80 -5.07 -9.48
CA ASN A 26 -12.17 -5.58 -9.39
C ASN A 26 -13.14 -4.65 -8.63
N ALA A 27 -12.69 -3.48 -8.20
CA ALA A 27 -13.54 -2.58 -7.44
C ALA A 27 -14.55 -1.89 -8.37
N ASN A 28 -15.84 -1.95 -8.03
CA ASN A 28 -16.94 -1.34 -8.78
C ASN A 28 -17.57 -0.19 -8.00
N LEU A 29 -16.84 0.94 -7.92
CA LEU A 29 -17.31 2.14 -7.22
C LEU A 29 -17.91 3.14 -8.22
N ASN A 30 -19.13 3.60 -7.94
CA ASN A 30 -19.83 4.58 -8.79
C ASN A 30 -19.41 6.04 -8.51
N ARG A 31 -18.70 6.29 -7.41
CA ARG A 31 -18.20 7.61 -7.02
C ARG A 31 -16.89 7.48 -6.25
N ASP A 32 -16.11 8.55 -6.25
CA ASP A 32 -14.93 8.65 -5.41
C ASP A 32 -15.32 8.64 -3.94
N ILE A 33 -14.57 7.90 -3.14
CA ILE A 33 -14.73 7.85 -1.68
C ILE A 33 -13.53 8.54 -1.07
N ARG A 34 -13.78 9.56 -0.25
CA ARG A 34 -12.74 10.25 0.52
C ARG A 34 -13.00 10.08 2.00
N MET A 35 -12.02 9.53 2.72
CA MET A 35 -12.15 9.28 4.15
C MET A 35 -10.78 9.25 4.83
N THR A 36 -10.71 9.75 6.05
CA THR A 36 -9.53 9.62 6.90
C THR A 36 -9.26 8.15 7.22
N CYS A 37 -8.04 7.63 7.03
CA CYS A 37 -7.68 6.25 7.38
C CYS A 37 -7.13 6.12 8.81
N ASP A 38 -7.24 4.93 9.40
CA ASP A 38 -6.60 4.57 10.68
C ASP A 38 -5.37 3.66 10.49
N PHE A 39 -4.97 3.45 9.25
CA PHE A 39 -3.88 2.58 8.85
C PHE A 39 -2.80 3.35 8.09
N TYR A 40 -1.62 2.75 8.00
CA TYR A 40 -0.64 3.11 7.00
C TYR A 40 -1.03 2.51 5.65
N GLY A 41 -0.74 3.22 4.56
CA GLY A 41 -1.01 2.75 3.20
C GLY A 41 0.13 3.06 2.25
N LEU A 42 0.86 2.05 1.81
CA LEU A 42 1.84 2.20 0.73
C LEU A 42 1.11 2.03 -0.59
N LEU A 43 1.03 3.11 -1.36
CA LEU A 43 0.42 3.15 -2.69
C LEU A 43 1.50 3.35 -3.74
N TYR A 44 1.43 2.58 -4.82
CA TYR A 44 2.16 2.92 -6.04
C TYR A 44 1.23 2.84 -7.27
N TYR A 45 1.52 3.69 -8.24
CA TYR A 45 0.65 3.95 -9.38
C TYR A 45 1.28 3.40 -10.65
N VAL A 46 0.55 2.53 -11.34
CA VAL A 46 0.94 2.02 -12.67
C VAL A 46 0.13 2.75 -13.72
N THR A 47 0.81 3.26 -14.76
CA THR A 47 0.15 3.93 -15.89
C THR A 47 -0.20 2.85 -16.91
N LEU A 48 -1.48 2.68 -17.23
CA LEU A 48 -1.94 1.61 -18.14
C LEU A 48 -1.90 2.04 -19.61
N ASP A 49 -2.24 3.31 -19.90
CA ASP A 49 -2.47 3.77 -21.28
C ASP A 49 -1.48 4.86 -21.75
N GLY A 50 -0.29 4.95 -21.14
CA GLY A 50 0.75 5.93 -21.52
C GLY A 50 0.40 7.40 -21.23
N ASN A 51 -0.84 7.70 -20.85
CA ASN A 51 -1.27 9.04 -20.47
C ASN A 51 -0.78 9.32 -19.04
N GLN A 52 0.27 10.14 -18.93
CA GLN A 52 0.83 10.52 -17.65
C GLN A 52 -0.21 11.32 -16.86
N TYR A 53 -0.85 10.68 -15.88
CA TYR A 53 -1.58 11.41 -14.84
C TYR A 53 -0.57 12.31 -14.11
N SER A 54 -0.57 13.57 -14.51
CA SER A 54 0.29 14.63 -14.02
C SER A 54 -0.29 15.13 -12.69
N GLY A 55 0.50 15.02 -11.61
CA GLY A 55 0.20 15.68 -10.33
C GLY A 55 -0.03 14.79 -9.10
N LYS A 56 -0.10 13.46 -9.24
CA LYS A 56 -0.11 12.53 -8.09
C LYS A 56 1.29 11.92 -7.88
N ASP A 57 1.69 11.75 -6.61
CA ASP A 57 2.90 11.01 -6.25
C ASP A 57 2.80 9.58 -6.82
N LYS A 58 3.82 9.08 -7.53
CA LYS A 58 3.82 7.75 -8.17
C LYS A 58 4.08 6.62 -7.18
N LEU A 59 4.72 6.95 -6.07
CA LEU A 59 4.82 6.11 -4.88
C LEU A 59 4.63 6.99 -3.66
N ARG A 60 3.81 6.52 -2.71
CA ARG A 60 3.53 7.25 -1.47
C ARG A 60 3.20 6.29 -0.33
N LEU A 61 3.85 6.45 0.81
CA LEU A 61 3.38 5.91 2.08
C LEU A 61 2.53 6.96 2.79
N ILE A 62 1.27 6.61 3.05
CA ILE A 62 0.30 7.40 3.80
C ILE A 62 0.32 6.95 5.25
N HIS A 63 0.17 7.87 6.20
CA HIS A 63 0.09 7.56 7.63
C HIS A 63 -1.36 7.58 8.16
N PRO A 64 -1.64 6.92 9.31
CA PRO A 64 -2.92 7.02 10.00
C PRO A 64 -3.30 8.48 10.28
N GLY A 65 -4.57 8.82 10.11
CA GLY A 65 -5.09 10.18 10.26
C GLY A 65 -5.07 11.02 8.98
N GLU A 66 -4.52 10.50 7.88
CA GLU A 66 -4.56 11.17 6.59
C GLU A 66 -5.84 10.91 5.80
N LEU A 67 -6.24 11.88 4.95
CA LEU A 67 -7.34 11.73 4.02
C LEU A 67 -6.92 10.88 2.82
N VAL A 68 -7.59 9.75 2.62
CA VAL A 68 -7.38 8.82 1.50
C VAL A 68 -8.55 8.89 0.52
N GLU A 69 -8.24 8.78 -0.77
CA GLU A 69 -9.22 8.69 -1.86
C GLU A 69 -9.20 7.31 -2.49
N ILE A 70 -10.36 6.64 -2.56
CA ILE A 70 -10.58 5.48 -3.42
C ILE A 70 -11.35 5.96 -4.65
N PRO A 71 -10.76 5.92 -5.85
CA PRO A 71 -11.39 6.44 -7.05
C PRO A 71 -12.54 5.56 -7.54
N SER A 72 -13.50 6.17 -8.23
CA SER A 72 -14.56 5.50 -8.97
C SER A 72 -14.01 4.63 -10.10
N LEU A 73 -14.84 3.75 -10.67
CA LEU A 73 -14.48 2.95 -11.84
C LEU A 73 -14.08 3.84 -13.04
N GLU A 74 -14.81 4.94 -13.25
CA GLU A 74 -14.53 5.92 -14.29
C GLU A 74 -13.13 6.52 -14.12
N HIS A 75 -12.82 7.02 -12.92
CA HIS A 75 -11.50 7.61 -12.61
C HIS A 75 -10.36 6.57 -12.48
N ARG A 76 -10.69 5.28 -12.32
CA ARG A 76 -9.72 4.18 -12.28
C ARG A 76 -9.28 3.69 -13.66
N SER A 77 -10.12 3.82 -14.67
CA SER A 77 -9.88 3.26 -16.02
C SER A 77 -8.55 3.66 -16.66
N THR A 78 -7.86 4.66 -16.12
CA THR A 78 -6.58 5.20 -16.59
C THR A 78 -5.37 4.83 -15.71
N ASN A 79 -5.56 4.23 -14.52
CA ASN A 79 -4.50 3.95 -13.56
C ASN A 79 -4.72 2.67 -12.74
N GLY A 80 -3.69 1.83 -12.67
CA GLY A 80 -3.62 0.73 -11.72
C GLY A 80 -3.21 1.22 -10.34
N TYR A 81 -3.95 0.82 -9.30
CA TYR A 81 -3.63 1.08 -7.89
C TYR A 81 -3.22 -0.22 -7.24
N THR A 82 -1.95 -0.33 -6.89
CA THR A 82 -1.42 -1.50 -6.19
C THR A 82 -0.67 -1.05 -4.96
N GLY A 83 -0.65 -1.88 -3.93
CA GLY A 83 -0.02 -1.51 -2.67
C GLY A 83 -0.42 -2.40 -1.52
N ILE A 84 -0.24 -1.85 -0.32
CA ILE A 84 -0.56 -2.54 0.93
C ILE A 84 -1.04 -1.54 1.97
N ILE A 85 -2.07 -1.93 2.74
CA ILE A 85 -2.51 -1.21 3.94
C ILE A 85 -2.28 -2.07 5.17
N PHE A 86 -1.83 -1.45 6.26
CA PHE A 86 -1.60 -2.14 7.53
C PHE A 86 -1.89 -1.23 8.73
N HIS A 87 -2.53 -1.79 9.74
CA HIS A 87 -2.89 -1.08 10.96
C HIS A 87 -1.66 -0.95 11.87
N PRO A 88 -1.50 0.15 12.63
CA PRO A 88 -0.38 0.33 13.56
C PRO A 88 -0.18 -0.84 14.52
N ASP A 89 -1.27 -1.43 15.02
CA ASP A 89 -1.22 -2.59 15.94
C ASP A 89 -0.47 -3.81 15.36
N LEU A 90 -0.34 -3.92 14.03
CA LEU A 90 0.47 -4.99 13.42
C LEU A 90 1.96 -4.84 13.78
N LEU A 91 2.40 -3.61 14.04
CA LEU A 91 3.79 -3.28 14.29
C LEU A 91 4.17 -3.41 15.77
N TYR A 92 3.20 -3.56 16.67
CA TYR A 92 3.45 -3.62 18.11
C TYR A 92 4.48 -4.71 18.46
N GLU A 93 5.49 -4.35 19.27
CA GLU A 93 6.61 -5.22 19.65
C GLU A 93 7.48 -5.72 18.48
N THR A 94 7.38 -5.11 17.31
CA THR A 94 8.24 -5.41 16.16
C THR A 94 9.36 -4.37 16.02
N SER A 95 10.42 -4.72 15.31
CA SER A 95 11.52 -3.79 15.02
C SER A 95 11.11 -2.59 14.15
N LEU A 96 9.95 -2.64 13.48
CA LEU A 96 9.45 -1.56 12.62
C LEU A 96 8.72 -0.48 13.43
N GLU A 97 8.17 -0.81 14.60
CA GLU A 97 7.38 0.10 15.45
C GLU A 97 8.10 1.44 15.69
N GLY A 98 9.35 1.38 16.16
CA GLY A 98 10.12 2.59 16.48
C GLY A 98 10.67 3.35 15.27
N ARG A 99 10.46 2.86 14.04
CA ARG A 99 11.03 3.44 12.81
C ARG A 99 9.98 3.91 11.81
N ILE A 100 8.74 3.43 11.94
CA ILE A 100 7.68 3.64 10.95
C ILE A 100 7.42 5.13 10.66
N ASP A 101 7.50 6.00 11.68
CA ASP A 101 7.20 7.44 11.55
C ASP A 101 8.16 8.19 10.64
N SER A 102 9.37 7.64 10.39
CA SER A 102 10.33 8.25 9.46
C SER A 102 10.04 7.93 7.99
N TYR A 103 9.24 6.89 7.71
CA TYR A 103 9.03 6.42 6.34
C TYR A 103 8.08 7.27 5.49
N PRO A 104 6.97 7.85 5.99
CA PRO A 104 6.03 8.62 5.16
C PRO A 104 6.67 9.74 4.36
N THR A 105 7.66 10.44 4.95
CA THR A 105 8.40 11.51 4.26
C THR A 105 9.45 11.00 3.28
N ARG A 106 9.97 9.79 3.48
CA ARG A 106 11.02 9.18 2.66
C ARG A 106 10.47 8.33 1.51
N CYS A 107 9.31 7.71 1.71
CA CYS A 107 8.59 6.92 0.71
C CYS A 107 7.59 7.79 -0.03
N ARG A 108 8.07 8.85 -0.69
CA ARG A 108 7.24 9.77 -1.47
C ARG A 108 8.01 10.28 -2.68
N CYS A 109 7.63 9.86 -3.88
CA CYS A 109 8.25 10.35 -5.13
C CYS A 109 7.23 10.54 -6.25
N ARG A 110 7.55 11.46 -7.18
CA ARG A 110 6.71 11.82 -8.34
C ARG A 110 7.18 11.20 -9.65
N GLU A 111 8.45 10.80 -9.71
CA GLU A 111 8.99 10.12 -10.88
C GLU A 111 8.38 8.72 -11.02
N PRO A 112 8.12 8.26 -12.26
CA PRO A 112 7.64 6.92 -12.50
C PRO A 112 8.70 5.90 -12.09
N LEU A 113 8.25 4.82 -11.44
CA LEU A 113 9.10 3.67 -11.15
C LEU A 113 9.44 2.95 -12.46
N SER A 114 10.70 2.56 -12.60
CA SER A 114 11.14 1.67 -13.67
C SER A 114 10.47 0.28 -13.56
N GLU A 115 10.47 -0.48 -14.65
CA GLU A 115 9.93 -1.85 -14.67
C GLU A 115 10.57 -2.74 -13.60
N HIS A 116 11.89 -2.59 -13.39
CA HIS A 116 12.61 -3.34 -12.37
C HIS A 116 12.13 -3.00 -10.96
N GLU A 117 11.94 -1.71 -10.65
CA GLU A 117 11.45 -1.28 -9.32
C GLU A 117 10.03 -1.75 -9.06
N GLN A 118 9.17 -1.68 -10.08
CA GLN A 118 7.80 -2.22 -10.02
C GLN A 118 7.81 -3.73 -9.74
N GLN A 119 8.72 -4.48 -10.37
CA GLN A 119 8.88 -5.92 -10.12
C GLN A 119 9.31 -6.19 -8.68
N VAL A 120 10.28 -5.45 -8.15
CA VAL A 120 10.75 -5.60 -6.75
C VAL A 120 9.62 -5.37 -5.74
N ILE A 121 8.78 -4.36 -5.98
CA ILE A 121 7.59 -4.11 -5.15
C ILE A 121 6.60 -5.26 -5.26
N SER A 122 6.29 -5.70 -6.48
CA SER A 122 5.37 -6.82 -6.74
C SER A 122 5.81 -8.10 -6.03
N ASP A 123 7.09 -8.47 -6.15
CA ASP A 123 7.65 -9.66 -5.49
C ASP A 123 7.57 -9.56 -3.96
N SER A 124 7.77 -8.36 -3.41
CA SER A 124 7.64 -8.11 -1.97
C SER A 124 6.19 -8.26 -1.50
N LEU A 125 5.24 -7.72 -2.26
CA LEU A 125 3.80 -7.88 -1.98
C LEU A 125 3.36 -9.35 -2.09
N GLN A 126 3.91 -10.12 -3.03
CA GLN A 126 3.64 -11.55 -3.15
C GLN A 126 4.12 -12.34 -1.92
N LYS A 127 5.31 -12.03 -1.39
CA LYS A 127 5.82 -12.63 -0.15
C LYS A 127 4.89 -12.32 1.03
N ILE A 128 4.49 -11.07 1.19
CA ILE A 128 3.53 -10.69 2.24
C ILE A 128 2.20 -11.43 2.05
N ARG A 129 1.68 -11.47 0.82
CA ARG A 129 0.44 -12.20 0.51
C ARG A 129 0.54 -13.68 0.88
N ALA A 130 1.67 -14.33 0.63
CA ALA A 130 1.88 -15.73 1.03
C ALA A 130 1.77 -15.88 2.56
N GLU A 131 2.41 -15.00 3.33
CA GLU A 131 2.29 -14.97 4.80
C GLU A 131 0.84 -14.80 5.27
N LEU A 132 0.02 -14.00 4.57
CA LEU A 132 -1.40 -13.83 4.93
C LEU A 132 -2.27 -15.08 4.72
N HIS A 133 -1.82 -16.07 3.96
CA HIS A 133 -2.54 -17.34 3.78
C HIS A 133 -2.18 -18.38 4.84
N HIS A 134 -1.14 -18.12 5.64
CA HIS A 134 -0.81 -18.96 6.79
C HIS A 134 -1.70 -18.60 8.00
N ALA A 135 -1.89 -19.56 8.90
CA ALA A 135 -2.64 -19.31 10.13
C ALA A 135 -1.92 -18.25 10.96
N ILE A 136 -2.69 -17.32 11.53
CA ILE A 136 -2.15 -16.27 12.41
C ILE A 136 -1.61 -16.95 13.67
N ASP A 137 -0.29 -16.91 13.84
CA ASP A 137 0.42 -17.42 14.99
C ASP A 137 1.27 -16.31 15.66
N ARG A 138 1.97 -16.68 16.74
CA ARG A 138 2.78 -15.74 17.54
C ARG A 138 3.97 -15.13 16.78
N HIS A 139 4.32 -15.67 15.60
CA HIS A 139 5.43 -15.22 14.77
C HIS A 139 4.96 -14.41 13.56
N SER A 140 3.71 -14.60 13.11
CA SER A 140 3.17 -13.95 11.90
C SER A 140 3.38 -12.44 11.89
N ALA A 141 3.07 -11.73 12.99
CA ALA A 141 3.22 -10.27 13.05
C ALA A 141 4.68 -9.81 12.81
N SER A 142 5.65 -10.48 13.43
CA SER A 142 7.07 -10.17 13.28
C SER A 142 7.57 -10.44 11.85
N ILE A 143 7.12 -11.53 11.22
CA ILE A 143 7.49 -11.90 9.85
C ILE A 143 6.91 -10.88 8.87
N ILE A 144 5.61 -10.60 8.99
CA ILE A 144 4.92 -9.62 8.14
C ILE A 144 5.55 -8.23 8.29
N ALA A 145 5.82 -7.77 9.52
CA ALA A 145 6.47 -6.49 9.77
C ALA A 145 7.88 -6.43 9.15
N SER A 146 8.64 -7.52 9.18
CA SER A 146 9.96 -7.60 8.53
C SER A 146 9.86 -7.49 7.00
N HIS A 147 8.86 -8.12 6.40
CA HIS A 147 8.59 -7.97 4.96
C HIS A 147 8.15 -6.55 4.60
N ILE A 148 7.29 -5.93 5.41
CA ILE A 148 6.89 -4.53 5.23
C ILE A 148 8.12 -3.63 5.32
N GLU A 149 8.97 -3.79 6.33
CA GLU A 149 10.16 -2.97 6.49
C GLU A 149 11.09 -3.08 5.28
N LEU A 150 11.35 -4.30 4.79
CA LEU A 150 12.16 -4.51 3.61
C LEU A 150 11.57 -3.82 2.38
N LEU A 151 10.26 -3.95 2.18
CA LEU A 151 9.53 -3.25 1.11
C LEU A 151 9.70 -1.73 1.23
N LEU A 152 9.49 -1.17 2.42
CA LEU A 152 9.65 0.26 2.65
C LEU A 152 11.09 0.73 2.39
N ASN A 153 12.10 -0.06 2.76
CA ASN A 153 13.50 0.24 2.48
C ASN A 153 13.80 0.29 0.97
N TYR A 154 13.20 -0.60 0.17
CA TYR A 154 13.26 -0.50 -1.29
C TYR A 154 12.61 0.79 -1.78
N CYS A 155 11.41 1.13 -1.29
CA CYS A 155 10.72 2.36 -1.68
C CYS A 155 11.54 3.61 -1.36
N VAL A 156 12.17 3.69 -0.18
CA VAL A 156 13.08 4.80 0.15
C VAL A 156 14.23 4.90 -0.84
N ARG A 157 14.84 3.76 -1.21
CA ARG A 157 15.93 3.74 -2.20
C ARG A 157 15.46 4.32 -3.53
N PHE A 158 14.29 3.91 -4.02
CA PHE A 158 13.73 4.40 -5.28
C PHE A 158 13.41 5.90 -5.20
N CYS A 159 12.79 6.36 -4.12
CA CYS A 159 12.50 7.78 -3.92
C CYS A 159 13.76 8.67 -3.83
N ASN A 160 14.85 8.15 -3.27
CA ASN A 160 16.12 8.87 -3.20
C ASN A 160 16.83 8.97 -4.56
N GLN A 161 16.60 8.04 -5.49
CA GLN A 161 17.16 8.09 -6.84
C GLN A 161 16.39 9.06 -7.76
N ALA A 162 15.15 9.38 -7.40
CA ALA A 162 14.25 10.27 -8.13
C ALA A 162 14.38 11.75 -7.74
N ASN A 163 15.15 12.08 -6.69
CA ASN A 163 15.33 13.44 -6.16
C ASN A 163 16.72 14.01 -6.47
#